data_AF-A0A9C8FWZ0-F1
#
_entry.id   AF-A0A9C8FWZ0-F1
#
_cell.length_a   1.000
_cell.length_b   1.000
_cell.length_c   1.000
_cell.angle_alpha   90.00
_cell.angle_beta   90.00
_cell.angle_gamma   90.00
#
_symmetry.space_group_name_H-M   'P 1'
#
loop_
_entity.id
_entity.type
_entity.pdbx_description
1 polymer ?
#
loop_
_entity_poly.entity_id
_entity_poly.type
_entity_poly.pdbx_seq_one_letter_code
_entity_poly.pdbx_strand_id
1 'polypeptide(L)'
;MARYGGYKIIGLEITGVRPQREYLVRAILDIQAGDYLNSVNFDRIEEALERTGLFDRYYFSYRTMGRGFILTLNLHEKLHRISLPLFSLSEQDIYTGGAFIRRSFLEIEELGDGYRTWHPASFTGFIRYINPRLAEGTQKLRILFEGKQETSEHRLAGGEVLRRFRGDRSSLESRWTLLYQSNFKPTMLLSYEVYDVRQGASSNIRSPESSERLSVGFELSYHDSYPLYYFDEGVAAQLQVANNYVPRSHQDYPSLHVRLDRSYELADLQRLLIALRGGFNPAPPALLGLLEGPGHYTLDRHGSTDRLYASSIGLFEFPVQELPWAYLTLSFFLEAGLYSPSPEYFQLHGGPGAAIHLYLKGMTQALGGFILSYDLINSSPVIGFFAGIKM
;
A
#
# COMPACT_ATOMS: atom_id res chain seq x y z
N MET A 1 -39.61 40.99 19.21
CA MET A 1 -39.19 41.19 17.81
C MET A 1 -39.13 42.68 17.51
N ALA A 2 -38.15 43.14 16.72
CA ALA A 2 -37.74 44.52 16.40
C ALA A 2 -36.74 45.18 17.38
N ARG A 3 -35.43 45.00 17.13
CA ARG A 3 -34.37 45.99 17.47
C ARG A 3 -33.03 45.88 16.72
N TYR A 4 -32.85 44.93 15.80
CA TYR A 4 -31.60 44.79 15.02
C TYR A 4 -31.76 44.84 13.48
N GLY A 5 -32.93 45.27 12.98
CA GLY A 5 -33.27 45.22 11.54
C GLY A 5 -32.57 46.21 10.61
N GLY A 6 -31.60 47.00 11.10
CA GLY A 6 -30.94 48.03 10.30
C GLY A 6 -29.43 47.89 10.19
N TYR A 7 -28.81 46.87 10.79
CA TYR A 7 -27.37 46.80 10.88
C TYR A 7 -26.77 45.89 9.81
N LYS A 8 -25.80 46.45 9.08
CA LYS A 8 -25.08 45.76 8.01
C LYS A 8 -23.86 45.03 8.54
N ILE A 9 -23.56 43.90 7.94
CA ILE A 9 -22.30 43.18 8.10
C ILE A 9 -21.22 43.98 7.38
N ILE A 10 -20.24 44.48 8.11
CA ILE A 10 -19.12 45.27 7.56
C ILE A 10 -17.84 44.44 7.40
N GLY A 11 -17.79 43.25 7.98
CA GLY A 11 -16.68 42.32 7.86
C GLY A 11 -17.04 40.92 8.34
N LEU A 12 -16.40 39.92 7.75
CA LEU A 12 -16.47 38.52 8.15
C LEU A 12 -15.06 38.05 8.47
N GLU A 13 -14.82 37.74 9.73
CA GLU A 13 -13.58 37.12 10.23
C GLU A 13 -13.82 35.63 10.43
N ILE A 14 -12.90 34.81 9.93
CA ILE A 14 -12.95 33.36 10.10
C ILE A 14 -11.70 32.98 10.90
N THR A 15 -11.91 32.45 12.09
CA THR A 15 -10.86 32.08 13.03
C THR A 15 -10.88 30.59 13.28
N GLY A 16 -9.71 30.02 13.58
CA GLY A 16 -9.56 28.56 13.71
C GLY A 16 -9.29 27.82 12.39
N VAL A 17 -9.09 28.56 11.28
CA VAL A 17 -8.64 28.04 9.98
C VAL A 17 -7.39 28.82 9.53
N ARG A 18 -6.46 28.20 8.78
CA ARG A 18 -5.27 28.89 8.25
C ARG A 18 -5.66 30.00 7.24
N PRO A 19 -5.00 31.18 7.25
CA PRO A 19 -5.35 32.32 6.39
C PRO A 19 -5.43 32.02 4.88
N GLN A 20 -4.62 31.09 4.36
CA GLN A 20 -4.60 30.77 2.93
C GLN A 20 -5.87 30.04 2.44
N ARG A 21 -6.74 29.57 3.34
CA ARG A 21 -7.89 28.71 3.02
C ARG A 21 -9.23 29.27 3.50
N GLU A 22 -9.23 30.46 4.08
CA GLU A 22 -10.47 31.17 4.44
C GLU A 22 -11.43 31.28 3.25
N TYR A 23 -10.93 31.37 2.02
CA TYR A 23 -11.76 31.49 0.82
C TYR A 23 -12.72 30.31 0.60
N LEU A 24 -12.35 29.08 0.97
CA LEU A 24 -13.21 27.90 0.83
C LEU A 24 -14.36 27.93 1.83
N VAL A 25 -14.07 28.32 3.07
CA VAL A 25 -15.09 28.51 4.10
C VAL A 25 -16.00 29.67 3.68
N ARG A 26 -15.45 30.78 3.20
CA ARG A 26 -16.23 31.91 2.66
C ARG A 26 -17.19 31.48 1.54
N ALA A 27 -16.78 30.55 0.68
CA ALA A 27 -17.65 30.00 -0.37
C ALA A 27 -18.81 29.15 0.17
N ILE A 28 -18.65 28.50 1.33
CA ILE A 28 -19.71 27.74 1.99
C ILE A 28 -20.70 28.66 2.73
N LEU A 29 -20.18 29.73 3.33
CA LEU A 29 -20.98 30.62 4.18
C LEU A 29 -21.97 31.47 3.38
N ASP A 30 -21.65 31.82 2.13
CA ASP A 30 -22.48 32.69 1.27
C ASP A 30 -22.92 34.00 1.96
N ILE A 31 -22.05 34.54 2.83
CA ILE A 31 -22.24 35.84 3.51
C ILE A 31 -21.30 36.85 2.86
N GLN A 32 -21.84 37.99 2.44
CA GLN A 32 -21.06 39.09 1.87
C GLN A 32 -21.08 40.33 2.77
N ALA A 33 -20.03 41.14 2.66
CA ALA A 33 -20.01 42.45 3.28
C ALA A 33 -21.10 43.33 2.64
N GLY A 34 -21.96 43.93 3.45
CA GLY A 34 -23.11 44.73 3.02
C GLY A 34 -24.46 44.06 3.31
N ASP A 35 -24.49 42.76 3.57
CA ASP A 35 -25.70 42.02 3.92
C ASP A 35 -26.26 42.46 5.27
N TYR A 36 -27.58 42.31 5.44
CA TYR A 36 -28.22 42.55 6.72
C TYR A 36 -28.06 41.33 7.62
N LEU A 37 -27.79 41.52 8.91
CA LEU A 37 -27.65 40.39 9.83
C LEU A 37 -28.90 39.49 9.85
N ASN A 38 -30.08 40.07 9.66
CA ASN A 38 -31.35 39.35 9.63
C ASN A 38 -31.59 38.55 8.33
N SER A 39 -30.83 38.82 7.26
CA SER A 39 -30.93 38.05 6.01
C SER A 39 -30.00 36.84 6.00
N VAL A 40 -29.10 36.71 6.98
CA VAL A 40 -28.23 35.54 7.13
C VAL A 40 -29.01 34.41 7.77
N ASN A 41 -29.11 33.28 7.06
CA ASN A 41 -29.70 32.06 7.58
C ASN A 41 -28.62 31.22 8.25
N PHE A 42 -28.44 31.41 9.56
CA PHE A 42 -27.45 30.68 10.34
C PHE A 42 -27.71 29.16 10.29
N ASP A 43 -28.95 28.70 10.42
CA ASP A 43 -29.29 27.26 10.39
C ASP A 43 -28.81 26.58 9.09
N ARG A 44 -28.96 27.24 7.94
CA ARG A 44 -28.48 26.73 6.65
C ARG A 44 -26.96 26.66 6.57
N ILE A 45 -26.28 27.63 7.18
CA ILE A 45 -24.82 27.66 7.24
C ILE A 45 -24.32 26.55 8.16
N GLU A 46 -24.96 26.37 9.31
CA GLU A 46 -24.68 25.28 10.24
C GLU A 46 -24.84 23.93 9.55
N GLU A 47 -25.95 23.70 8.84
CA GLU A 47 -26.17 22.48 8.07
C GLU A 47 -25.12 22.29 6.96
N ALA A 48 -24.72 23.37 6.27
CA ALA A 48 -23.68 23.31 5.26
C ALA A 48 -22.30 22.95 5.85
N LEU A 49 -21.97 23.51 7.02
CA LEU A 49 -20.75 23.17 7.77
C LEU A 49 -20.79 21.74 8.30
N GLU A 50 -21.92 21.26 8.83
CA GLU A 50 -22.11 19.88 9.29
C GLU A 50 -21.98 18.87 8.14
N ARG A 51 -22.58 19.16 6.98
CA ARG A 51 -22.49 18.32 5.77
C ARG A 51 -21.06 18.15 5.27
N THR A 52 -20.16 19.08 5.58
CA THR A 52 -18.75 18.87 5.28
C THR A 52 -18.14 17.72 6.08
N GLY A 53 -18.62 17.49 7.32
CA GLY A 53 -18.11 16.50 8.26
C GLY A 53 -16.77 16.87 8.90
N LEU A 54 -16.31 18.10 8.76
CA LEU A 54 -14.90 18.49 8.96
C LEU A 54 -14.64 19.25 10.27
N PHE A 55 -15.69 19.82 10.86
CA PHE A 55 -15.60 20.59 12.10
C PHE A 55 -16.34 19.84 13.22
N ASP A 56 -15.79 19.86 14.43
CA ASP A 56 -16.43 19.27 15.62
C ASP A 56 -17.22 20.30 16.42
N ARG A 57 -16.85 21.59 16.32
CA ARG A 57 -17.57 22.73 16.90
C ARG A 57 -17.43 23.95 16.00
N TYR A 58 -18.49 24.72 15.91
CA TYR A 58 -18.48 26.05 15.31
C TYR A 58 -19.35 26.98 16.16
N TYR A 59 -18.98 28.24 16.24
CA TYR A 59 -19.82 29.25 16.89
C TYR A 59 -19.62 30.61 16.27
N PHE A 60 -20.75 31.31 16.13
CA PHE A 60 -20.78 32.69 15.65
C PHE A 60 -20.67 33.63 16.83
N SER A 61 -19.78 34.60 16.72
CA SER A 61 -19.72 35.76 17.62
C SER A 61 -19.79 37.03 16.81
N TYR A 62 -20.38 38.08 17.36
CA TYR A 62 -20.50 39.36 16.69
C TYR A 62 -19.88 40.47 17.54
N ARG A 63 -19.15 41.37 16.88
CA ARG A 63 -18.62 42.58 17.50
C ARG A 63 -19.23 43.80 16.81
N THR A 64 -19.87 44.67 17.59
CA THR A 64 -20.39 45.96 17.10
C THR A 64 -19.23 46.90 16.80
N MET A 65 -19.22 47.50 15.60
CA MET A 65 -18.33 48.60 15.25
C MET A 65 -19.12 49.72 14.57
N GLY A 66 -19.39 50.79 15.31
CA GLY A 66 -20.16 51.94 14.82
C GLY A 66 -21.59 51.55 14.43
N ARG A 67 -21.96 51.76 13.15
CA ARG A 67 -23.28 51.41 12.59
C ARG A 67 -23.33 50.02 11.91
N GLY A 68 -22.30 49.18 12.09
CA GLY A 68 -22.22 47.84 11.51
C GLY A 68 -21.70 46.78 12.49
N PHE A 69 -21.66 45.53 12.05
CA PHE A 69 -21.12 44.40 12.80
C PHE A 69 -20.01 43.67 12.03
N ILE A 70 -19.00 43.23 12.76
CA ILE A 70 -18.08 42.20 12.30
C ILE A 70 -18.60 40.86 12.82
N LEU A 71 -18.87 39.93 11.89
CA LEU A 71 -19.21 38.55 12.22
C LEU A 71 -17.91 37.76 12.31
N THR A 72 -17.66 37.12 13.44
CA THR A 72 -16.53 36.22 13.63
C THR A 72 -17.05 34.80 13.75
N LEU A 73 -16.71 33.96 12.78
CA LEU A 73 -16.96 32.52 12.81
C LEU A 73 -15.72 31.82 13.37
N ASN A 74 -15.85 31.22 14.55
CA ASN A 74 -14.82 30.38 15.12
C ASN A 74 -15.11 28.92 14.74
N LEU A 75 -14.16 28.29 14.06
CA LEU A 75 -14.22 26.88 13.66
C LEU A 75 -13.24 26.07 14.48
N HIS A 76 -13.66 24.89 14.94
CA HIS A 76 -12.81 23.90 15.58
C HIS A 76 -12.83 22.62 14.73
N GLU A 77 -11.65 22.12 14.36
CA GLU A 77 -11.52 21.02 13.41
C GLU A 77 -11.65 19.65 14.08
N LYS A 78 -12.34 18.74 13.40
CA LYS A 78 -12.50 17.36 13.85
C LYS A 78 -11.28 16.52 13.43
N LEU A 79 -10.42 16.17 14.39
CA LEU A 79 -9.35 15.17 14.20
C LEU A 79 -9.95 13.77 13.96
N HIS A 80 -9.96 13.31 12.71
CA HIS A 80 -10.45 11.96 12.39
C HIS A 80 -9.34 10.95 12.61
N ARG A 81 -9.43 10.17 13.68
CA ARG A 81 -8.64 8.93 13.86
C ARG A 81 -9.53 7.74 13.50
N ILE A 82 -9.35 7.18 12.31
CA ILE A 82 -10.01 5.91 11.96
C ILE A 82 -9.07 4.79 12.38
N SER A 83 -9.50 3.94 13.31
CA SER A 83 -8.81 2.69 13.62
C SER A 83 -9.51 1.55 12.89
N LEU A 84 -8.85 0.98 11.89
CA LEU A 84 -9.34 -0.20 11.17
C LEU A 84 -8.65 -1.43 11.74
N PRO A 85 -9.34 -2.32 12.48
CA PRO A 85 -8.77 -3.61 12.82
C PRO A 85 -8.49 -4.37 11.51
N LEU A 86 -7.25 -4.78 11.34
CA LEU A 86 -6.81 -5.58 10.21
C LEU A 86 -6.48 -6.97 10.73
N PHE A 87 -7.18 -7.95 10.20
CA PHE A 87 -6.86 -9.35 10.38
C PHE A 87 -6.48 -9.91 9.03
N SER A 88 -5.37 -10.61 8.99
CA SER A 88 -5.02 -11.49 7.89
C SER A 88 -4.39 -12.76 8.46
N LEU A 89 -4.48 -13.86 7.74
CA LEU A 89 -3.97 -15.17 8.12
C LEU A 89 -3.41 -15.79 6.84
N SER A 90 -2.19 -16.28 6.86
CA SER A 90 -1.59 -17.07 5.79
C SER A 90 -1.14 -18.43 6.36
N GLU A 91 -0.57 -19.28 5.52
CA GLU A 91 -0.03 -20.59 5.93
C GLU A 91 0.95 -20.57 7.09
N GLN A 92 1.73 -19.50 7.23
CA GLN A 92 2.77 -19.41 8.26
C GLN A 92 2.65 -18.18 9.15
N ASP A 93 1.87 -17.18 8.75
CA ASP A 93 1.78 -15.91 9.49
C ASP A 93 0.33 -15.59 9.86
N ILE A 94 0.12 -15.21 11.12
CA ILE A 94 -1.10 -14.55 11.57
C ILE A 94 -0.83 -13.05 11.65
N TYR A 95 -1.54 -12.28 10.84
CA TYR A 95 -1.56 -10.83 10.86
C TYR A 95 -2.73 -10.35 11.73
N THR A 96 -2.42 -9.76 12.87
CA THR A 96 -3.43 -9.13 13.74
C THR A 96 -2.97 -7.73 14.10
N GLY A 97 -3.52 -6.70 13.46
CA GLY A 97 -3.08 -5.32 13.63
C GLY A 97 -4.23 -4.32 13.55
N GLY A 98 -3.91 -3.04 13.60
CA GLY A 98 -4.88 -1.98 13.38
C GLY A 98 -4.24 -0.84 12.60
N ALA A 99 -4.81 -0.48 11.45
CA ALA A 99 -4.37 0.73 10.76
C ALA A 99 -4.98 1.94 11.44
N PHE A 100 -4.14 2.88 11.86
CA PHE A 100 -4.59 4.21 12.24
C PHE A 100 -4.55 5.10 11.01
N ILE A 101 -5.63 5.81 10.75
CA ILE A 101 -5.69 6.81 9.68
C ILE A 101 -6.01 8.12 10.37
N ARG A 102 -5.04 9.02 10.43
CA ARG A 102 -5.26 10.41 10.85
C ARG A 102 -5.66 11.22 9.63
N ARG A 103 -6.90 11.74 9.59
CA ARG A 103 -7.36 12.70 8.58
C ARG A 103 -7.68 14.02 9.29
N SER A 104 -7.13 15.14 8.81
CA SER A 104 -7.47 16.50 9.25
C SER A 104 -8.04 17.29 8.07
N PHE A 105 -8.90 18.28 8.33
CA PHE A 105 -9.45 19.18 7.30
C PHE A 105 -8.40 20.12 6.69
N LEU A 106 -7.24 20.24 7.34
CA LEU A 106 -6.03 20.88 6.83
C LEU A 106 -5.20 19.88 6.02
N GLU A 107 -5.51 19.78 4.73
CA GLU A 107 -4.69 19.06 3.75
C GLU A 107 -4.61 17.53 3.99
N ILE A 108 -4.65 16.76 2.92
CA ILE A 108 -4.24 15.36 3.00
C ILE A 108 -2.73 15.40 3.25
N GLU A 109 -2.26 15.36 4.51
CA GLU A 109 -0.83 15.61 4.75
C GLU A 109 -0.05 14.48 5.40
N GLU A 110 -0.65 13.60 6.21
CA GLU A 110 0.11 12.51 6.84
C GLU A 110 -0.76 11.26 7.01
N LEU A 111 -0.70 10.34 6.05
CA LEU A 111 -1.20 8.98 6.28
C LEU A 111 -0.13 8.23 7.08
N GLY A 112 -0.35 8.22 8.39
CA GLY A 112 0.43 7.50 9.38
C GLY A 112 -0.23 6.19 9.76
N ASP A 113 0.09 5.07 9.13
CA ASP A 113 -0.39 3.75 9.56
C ASP A 113 0.74 2.89 10.12
N GLY A 114 0.39 2.00 11.05
CA GLY A 114 1.34 1.06 11.60
C GLY A 114 0.62 -0.21 12.01
N TYR A 115 1.23 -1.36 11.73
CA TYR A 115 0.71 -2.65 12.16
C TYR A 115 1.66 -3.34 13.11
N ARG A 116 1.13 -4.32 13.82
CA ARG A 116 1.89 -5.31 14.56
C ARG A 116 1.41 -6.69 14.10
N THR A 117 2.31 -7.65 13.99
CA THR A 117 1.99 -9.05 13.69
C THR A 117 2.54 -9.93 14.80
N TRP A 118 1.91 -11.08 15.02
CA TRP A 118 2.34 -12.00 16.07
C TRP A 118 2.19 -13.44 15.59
N HIS A 119 3.31 -14.15 15.55
CA HIS A 119 3.38 -15.60 15.38
C HIS A 119 4.46 -16.15 16.33
N PRO A 120 4.37 -17.41 16.79
CA PRO A 120 5.42 -18.01 17.62
C PRO A 120 6.83 -18.01 17.00
N ALA A 121 6.94 -17.87 15.67
CA ALA A 121 8.22 -17.87 14.93
C ALA A 121 8.58 -16.55 14.25
N SER A 122 7.68 -15.56 14.19
CA SER A 122 7.90 -14.27 13.51
C SER A 122 7.17 -13.11 14.19
N PHE A 123 7.80 -11.93 14.18
CA PHE A 123 7.25 -10.67 14.70
C PHE A 123 7.58 -9.55 13.73
N THR A 124 6.58 -9.03 13.02
CA THR A 124 6.74 -7.88 12.08
C THR A 124 5.93 -6.69 12.57
N GLY A 125 6.48 -5.49 12.48
CA GLY A 125 5.74 -4.24 12.64
C GLY A 125 6.29 -3.15 11.74
N PHE A 126 5.41 -2.27 11.26
CA PHE A 126 5.84 -1.09 10.52
C PHE A 126 5.23 0.19 11.06
N ILE A 127 5.86 1.31 10.72
CA ILE A 127 5.31 2.66 10.79
C ILE A 127 5.54 3.29 9.42
N ARG A 128 4.46 3.75 8.80
CA ARG A 128 4.51 4.38 7.49
C ARG A 128 3.99 5.79 7.59
N TYR A 129 4.68 6.71 6.93
CA TYR A 129 4.32 8.10 6.76
C TYR A 129 4.13 8.38 5.28
N ILE A 130 3.07 9.06 4.88
CA ILE A 130 2.85 9.48 3.49
C ILE A 130 2.38 10.92 3.47
N ASN A 131 3.12 11.78 2.76
CA ASN A 131 2.67 13.08 2.31
C ASN A 131 2.30 13.00 0.81
N PRO A 132 1.01 12.97 0.46
CA PRO A 132 0.56 12.78 -0.92
C PRO A 132 0.51 14.06 -1.76
N ARG A 133 0.78 15.24 -1.19
CA ARG A 133 0.66 16.52 -1.89
C ARG A 133 1.82 17.48 -1.61
N LEU A 134 3.05 16.98 -1.68
CA LEU A 134 4.23 17.85 -1.68
C LEU A 134 4.25 18.73 -2.95
N ALA A 135 4.85 19.91 -2.83
CA ALA A 135 5.00 20.88 -3.93
C ALA A 135 3.70 21.07 -4.74
N GLU A 136 2.66 21.56 -4.05
CA GLU A 136 1.33 21.85 -4.64
C GLU A 136 0.62 20.64 -5.27
N GLY A 137 0.93 19.42 -4.80
CA GLY A 137 0.29 18.20 -5.31
C GLY A 137 1.01 17.54 -6.49
N THR A 138 2.15 18.09 -6.93
CA THR A 138 2.95 17.51 -8.02
C THR A 138 3.87 16.38 -7.54
N GLN A 139 3.99 16.17 -6.23
CA GLN A 139 4.91 15.21 -5.63
C GLN A 139 4.27 14.47 -4.46
N LYS A 140 4.73 13.24 -4.23
CA LYS A 140 4.36 12.40 -3.09
C LYS A 140 5.62 11.88 -2.42
N LEU A 141 5.68 11.98 -1.09
CA LEU A 141 6.72 11.35 -0.27
C LEU A 141 6.09 10.25 0.57
N ARG A 142 6.76 9.11 0.64
CA ARG A 142 6.45 8.02 1.56
C ARG A 142 7.71 7.65 2.32
N ILE A 143 7.61 7.53 3.64
CA ILE A 143 8.65 6.98 4.49
C ILE A 143 8.07 5.75 5.20
N LEU A 144 8.80 4.64 5.22
CA LEU A 144 8.39 3.39 5.85
C LEU A 144 9.52 2.92 6.76
N PHE A 145 9.23 2.76 8.03
CA PHE A 145 10.07 2.04 8.98
C PHE A 145 9.45 0.67 9.21
N GLU A 146 10.23 -0.39 9.13
CA GLU A 146 9.81 -1.77 9.38
C GLU A 146 10.81 -2.48 10.28
N GLY A 147 10.31 -3.26 11.22
CA GLY A 147 11.09 -4.17 12.05
C GLY A 147 10.47 -5.56 12.01
N LYS A 148 11.27 -6.58 11.74
CA LYS A 148 10.85 -7.96 11.60
C LYS A 148 11.80 -8.89 12.35
N GLN A 149 11.29 -9.78 13.18
CA GLN A 149 12.00 -10.97 13.64
C GLN A 149 11.45 -12.15 12.86
N GLU A 150 12.30 -12.95 12.25
CA GLU A 150 11.84 -14.05 11.41
C GLU A 150 12.83 -15.22 11.38
N THR A 151 12.27 -16.39 11.05
CA THR A 151 13.05 -17.53 10.59
C THR A 151 12.94 -17.57 9.08
N SER A 152 14.05 -17.35 8.38
CA SER A 152 14.12 -17.34 6.93
C SER A 152 14.66 -18.68 6.44
N GLU A 153 14.01 -19.23 5.41
CA GLU A 153 14.47 -20.41 4.69
C GLU A 153 14.71 -20.03 3.23
N HIS A 154 15.78 -20.52 2.62
CA HIS A 154 15.94 -20.43 1.16
C HIS A 154 15.82 -21.81 0.57
N ARG A 155 14.99 -21.96 -0.44
CA ARG A 155 14.63 -23.24 -1.03
C ARG A 155 14.90 -23.26 -2.52
N LEU A 156 15.16 -24.46 -3.04
CA LEU A 156 15.09 -24.75 -4.48
C LEU A 156 13.62 -24.75 -4.92
N ALA A 157 13.37 -24.69 -6.24
CA ALA A 157 12.02 -24.75 -6.80
C ALA A 157 11.24 -25.99 -6.32
N GLY A 158 11.92 -27.14 -6.20
CA GLY A 158 11.33 -28.39 -5.68
C GLY A 158 11.11 -28.43 -4.17
N GLY A 159 11.37 -27.34 -3.43
CA GLY A 159 11.14 -27.24 -1.98
C GLY A 159 12.30 -27.72 -1.10
N GLU A 160 13.40 -28.22 -1.68
CA GLU A 160 14.58 -28.57 -0.90
C GLU A 160 15.18 -27.34 -0.21
N VAL A 161 15.39 -27.43 1.10
CA VAL A 161 15.96 -26.33 1.91
C VAL A 161 17.47 -26.25 1.70
N LEU A 162 17.92 -25.15 1.10
CA LEU A 162 19.36 -24.85 0.96
C LEU A 162 19.97 -24.34 2.25
N ARG A 163 19.26 -23.45 2.94
CA ARG A 163 19.70 -22.85 4.20
C ARG A 163 18.51 -22.37 5.03
N ARG A 164 18.67 -22.41 6.35
CA ARG A 164 17.71 -21.91 7.33
C ARG A 164 18.42 -21.12 8.42
N PHE A 165 17.95 -19.90 8.66
CA PHE A 165 18.52 -19.00 9.64
C PHE A 165 17.44 -18.16 10.32
N ARG A 166 17.74 -17.65 11.50
CA ARG A 166 16.85 -16.78 12.28
C ARG A 166 17.57 -15.50 12.61
N GLY A 167 16.88 -14.38 12.45
CA GLY A 167 17.44 -13.07 12.74
C GLY A 167 16.40 -11.99 12.93
N ASP A 168 16.89 -10.78 13.15
CA ASP A 168 16.08 -9.57 13.16
C ASP A 168 16.47 -8.69 11.98
N ARG A 169 15.47 -8.22 11.28
CA ARG A 169 15.54 -7.29 10.17
C ARG A 169 14.97 -5.95 10.61
N SER A 170 15.63 -4.87 10.25
CA SER A 170 15.11 -3.50 10.41
C SER A 170 15.38 -2.73 9.13
N SER A 171 14.39 -1.99 8.64
CA SER A 171 14.54 -1.19 7.43
C SER A 171 13.86 0.16 7.54
N LEU A 172 14.49 1.17 6.93
CA LEU A 172 13.96 2.49 6.69
C LEU A 172 13.97 2.73 5.19
N GLU A 173 12.81 2.93 4.59
CA GLU A 173 12.63 3.19 3.16
C GLU A 173 11.99 4.56 2.96
N SER A 174 12.46 5.31 1.95
CA SER A 174 11.89 6.57 1.50
C SER A 174 11.64 6.49 0.00
N ARG A 175 10.42 6.84 -0.42
CA ARG A 175 10.01 6.96 -1.83
C ARG A 175 9.53 8.34 -2.12
N TRP A 176 10.13 9.00 -3.11
CA TRP A 176 9.70 10.29 -3.59
C TRP A 176 9.22 10.19 -5.04
N THR A 177 7.91 10.32 -5.24
CA THR A 177 7.23 10.12 -6.51
C THR A 177 6.80 11.45 -7.11
N LEU A 178 7.07 11.65 -8.41
CA LEU A 178 6.52 12.78 -9.17
C LEU A 178 5.16 12.38 -9.78
N LEU A 179 4.20 13.30 -9.74
CA LEU A 179 2.81 13.12 -10.16
C LEU A 179 2.46 13.94 -11.43
N TYR A 180 3.46 14.30 -12.24
CA TYR A 180 3.32 15.20 -13.39
C TYR A 180 2.51 14.62 -14.57
N GLN A 181 2.46 13.30 -14.72
CA GLN A 181 1.69 12.60 -15.76
C GLN A 181 0.70 11.64 -15.08
N SER A 182 -0.52 11.53 -15.61
CA SER A 182 -1.59 10.77 -14.93
C SER A 182 -1.22 9.29 -14.71
N ASN A 183 -0.52 8.69 -15.68
CA ASN A 183 -0.30 7.25 -15.71
C ASN A 183 1.16 6.86 -15.39
N PHE A 184 2.14 7.73 -15.67
CA PHE A 184 3.56 7.50 -15.35
C PHE A 184 3.97 8.18 -14.04
N LYS A 185 4.58 7.40 -13.16
CA LYS A 185 4.95 7.78 -11.79
C LYS A 185 6.43 7.47 -11.56
N PRO A 186 7.35 8.33 -12.03
CA PRO A 186 8.76 8.19 -11.72
C PRO A 186 8.97 8.45 -10.22
N THR A 187 9.77 7.59 -9.59
CA THR A 187 9.95 7.56 -8.15
C THR A 187 11.42 7.36 -7.81
N MET A 188 11.98 8.23 -6.97
CA MET A 188 13.28 8.04 -6.36
C MET A 188 13.14 7.18 -5.11
N LEU A 189 14.06 6.24 -4.93
CA LEU A 189 14.09 5.29 -3.82
C LEU A 189 15.37 5.49 -3.01
N LEU A 190 15.24 5.56 -1.70
CA LEU A 190 16.34 5.49 -0.75
C LEU A 190 15.95 4.49 0.34
N SER A 191 16.79 3.50 0.60
CA SER A 191 16.53 2.56 1.70
C SER A 191 17.79 2.23 2.48
N TYR A 192 17.61 2.00 3.77
CA TYR A 192 18.63 1.45 4.64
C TYR A 192 18.05 0.24 5.34
N GLU A 193 18.76 -0.88 5.30
CA GLU A 193 18.30 -2.16 5.81
C GLU A 193 19.43 -2.85 6.58
N VAL A 194 19.10 -3.44 7.72
CA VAL A 194 20.01 -4.22 8.56
C VAL A 194 19.35 -5.56 8.83
N TYR A 195 20.11 -6.64 8.71
CA TYR A 195 19.71 -7.97 9.11
C TYR A 195 20.77 -8.57 10.03
N ASP A 196 20.39 -8.82 11.28
CA ASP A 196 21.24 -9.44 12.29
C ASP A 196 20.89 -10.93 12.45
N VAL A 197 21.77 -11.81 11.95
CA VAL A 197 21.63 -13.26 12.05
C VAL A 197 22.00 -13.71 13.46
N ARG A 198 21.04 -14.30 14.18
CA ARG A 198 21.24 -14.82 15.55
C ARG A 198 21.58 -16.30 15.60
N GLN A 199 20.99 -17.09 14.69
CA GLN A 199 21.16 -18.55 14.69
C GLN A 199 21.04 -19.11 13.27
N GLY A 200 21.98 -19.97 12.86
CA GLY A 200 21.85 -20.86 11.71
C GLY A 200 21.48 -22.27 12.20
N ALA A 201 20.46 -22.90 11.60
CA ALA A 201 19.91 -24.17 12.09
C ALA A 201 20.20 -25.38 11.18
N SER A 202 20.19 -25.19 9.86
CA SER A 202 20.42 -26.27 8.89
C SER A 202 20.83 -25.70 7.55
N SER A 203 21.88 -26.23 6.93
CA SER A 203 22.34 -25.69 5.65
C SER A 203 23.19 -26.68 4.85
N ASN A 204 22.82 -26.89 3.58
CA ASN A 204 23.68 -27.58 2.59
C ASN A 204 24.81 -26.66 2.09
N ILE A 205 24.73 -25.36 2.40
CA ILE A 205 25.68 -24.30 2.03
C ILE A 205 26.02 -23.49 3.29
N ARG A 206 27.08 -22.68 3.32
CA ARG A 206 27.39 -21.81 4.47
C ARG A 206 26.19 -20.92 4.87
N SER A 207 25.83 -20.94 6.16
CA SER A 207 24.87 -20.01 6.76
C SER A 207 25.25 -18.56 6.50
N PRO A 208 24.28 -17.66 6.25
CA PRO A 208 24.58 -16.26 6.00
C PRO A 208 25.10 -15.56 7.26
N GLU A 209 25.87 -14.50 7.03
CA GLU A 209 26.33 -13.59 8.08
C GLU A 209 25.38 -12.39 8.17
N SER A 210 25.39 -11.72 9.33
CA SER A 210 24.69 -10.44 9.48
C SER A 210 25.16 -9.44 8.45
N SER A 211 24.24 -8.71 7.85
CA SER A 211 24.53 -7.80 6.75
C SER A 211 23.67 -6.55 6.83
N GLU A 212 24.09 -5.53 6.12
CA GLU A 212 23.36 -4.27 6.02
C GLU A 212 23.49 -3.73 4.60
N ARG A 213 22.53 -2.90 4.20
CA ARG A 213 22.41 -2.40 2.84
C ARG A 213 21.89 -0.99 2.84
N LEU A 214 22.60 -0.10 2.15
CA LEU A 214 22.10 1.19 1.73
C LEU A 214 21.77 1.11 0.23
N SER A 215 20.53 1.41 -0.15
CA SER A 215 20.08 1.35 -1.54
C SER A 215 19.68 2.73 -2.02
N VAL A 216 20.17 3.12 -3.19
CA VAL A 216 19.73 4.32 -3.90
C VAL A 216 19.23 3.87 -5.27
N GLY A 217 18.00 4.22 -5.61
CA GLY A 217 17.37 3.70 -6.81
C GLY A 217 16.33 4.62 -7.43
N PHE A 218 15.83 4.14 -8.56
CA PHE A 218 14.80 4.75 -9.35
C PHE A 218 13.76 3.69 -9.72
N GLU A 219 12.50 4.05 -9.63
CA GLU A 219 11.36 3.24 -10.03
C GLU A 219 10.51 4.02 -11.02
N LEU A 220 10.22 3.41 -12.16
CA LEU A 220 9.24 3.91 -13.12
C LEU A 220 8.02 3.02 -13.06
N SER A 221 6.92 3.57 -12.56
CA SER A 221 5.63 2.90 -12.52
C SER A 221 4.70 3.47 -13.59
N TYR A 222 4.03 2.61 -14.34
CA TYR A 222 2.95 2.95 -15.26
C TYR A 222 1.67 2.23 -14.82
N HIS A 223 0.57 2.98 -14.68
CA HIS A 223 -0.70 2.42 -14.29
C HIS A 223 -1.81 3.05 -15.13
N ASP A 224 -2.39 2.23 -15.99
CA ASP A 224 -3.55 2.54 -16.81
C ASP A 224 -4.55 1.40 -16.67
N SER A 225 -5.09 1.29 -15.46
CA SER A 225 -6.13 0.34 -15.13
C SER A 225 -7.19 0.97 -14.27
N TYR A 226 -8.41 0.46 -14.39
CA TYR A 226 -9.54 0.89 -13.60
C TYR A 226 -10.18 -0.31 -12.90
N PRO A 227 -10.73 -0.11 -11.70
CA PRO A 227 -11.41 -1.18 -10.98
C PRO A 227 -12.71 -1.55 -11.71
N LEU A 228 -12.90 -2.85 -11.93
CA LEU A 228 -14.03 -3.45 -12.62
C LEU A 228 -14.49 -4.70 -11.85
N TYR A 229 -15.68 -4.63 -11.27
CA TYR A 229 -16.28 -5.66 -10.39
C TYR A 229 -15.40 -6.07 -9.21
N TYR A 230 -14.52 -7.06 -9.42
CA TYR A 230 -13.61 -7.67 -8.44
C TYR A 230 -12.15 -7.68 -8.91
N PHE A 231 -11.82 -7.04 -10.04
CA PHE A 231 -10.47 -6.98 -10.59
C PHE A 231 -10.17 -5.61 -11.21
N ASP A 232 -8.91 -5.30 -11.47
CA ASP A 232 -8.53 -4.13 -12.26
C ASP A 232 -8.40 -4.53 -13.74
N GLU A 233 -9.07 -3.83 -14.65
CA GLU A 233 -8.88 -4.00 -16.10
C GLU A 233 -7.86 -2.99 -16.60
N GLY A 234 -6.92 -3.42 -17.45
CA GLY A 234 -5.92 -2.55 -18.06
C GLY A 234 -4.48 -3.01 -17.83
N VAL A 235 -3.55 -2.06 -17.72
CA VAL A 235 -2.10 -2.32 -17.62
C VAL A 235 -1.54 -1.73 -16.34
N ALA A 236 -0.72 -2.52 -15.65
CA ALA A 236 0.22 -2.02 -14.66
C ALA A 236 1.63 -2.50 -15.01
N ALA A 237 2.58 -1.59 -15.13
CA ALA A 237 3.98 -1.92 -15.33
C ALA A 237 4.85 -1.20 -14.29
N GLN A 238 5.93 -1.84 -13.86
CA GLN A 238 6.88 -1.25 -12.93
C GLN A 238 8.28 -1.75 -13.28
N LEU A 239 9.21 -0.81 -13.37
CA LEU A 239 10.63 -1.07 -13.52
C LEU A 239 11.35 -0.39 -12.37
N GLN A 240 12.07 -1.16 -11.56
CA GLN A 240 12.85 -0.67 -10.44
C GLN A 240 14.31 -1.03 -10.67
N VAL A 241 15.18 -0.03 -10.58
CA VAL A 241 16.64 -0.18 -10.61
C VAL A 241 17.22 0.47 -9.38
N ALA A 242 18.14 -0.20 -8.69
CA ALA A 242 18.82 0.38 -7.55
C ALA A 242 20.28 -0.06 -7.51
N ASN A 243 21.16 0.84 -7.09
CA ASN A 243 22.50 0.50 -6.66
C ASN A 243 22.50 0.32 -5.15
N ASN A 244 23.09 -0.77 -4.69
CA ASN A 244 23.12 -1.17 -3.30
C ASN A 244 24.56 -1.19 -2.82
N TYR A 245 24.80 -0.63 -1.64
CA TYR A 245 26.08 -0.61 -0.98
C TYR A 245 25.99 -1.36 0.34
N VAL A 246 26.98 -2.19 0.65
CA VAL A 246 27.14 -2.90 1.92
C VAL A 246 28.27 -2.23 2.70
N PRO A 247 27.97 -1.35 3.68
CA PRO A 247 28.99 -0.58 4.37
C PRO A 247 30.04 -1.42 5.08
N ARG A 248 29.67 -2.52 5.75
CA ARG A 248 30.63 -3.41 6.44
C ARG A 248 31.68 -4.04 5.51
N SER A 249 31.29 -4.42 4.29
CA SER A 249 32.19 -5.09 3.34
C SER A 249 32.69 -4.18 2.23
N HIS A 250 32.27 -2.91 2.21
CA HIS A 250 32.55 -1.95 1.15
C HIS A 250 32.22 -2.48 -0.26
N GLN A 251 31.14 -3.25 -0.38
CA GLN A 251 30.73 -3.88 -1.63
C GLN A 251 29.51 -3.20 -2.23
N ASP A 252 29.59 -2.84 -3.51
CA ASP A 252 28.46 -2.36 -4.30
C ASP A 252 27.89 -3.47 -5.20
N TYR A 253 26.58 -3.43 -5.43
CA TYR A 253 25.94 -4.26 -6.44
C TYR A 253 24.62 -3.66 -6.97
N PRO A 254 24.34 -3.82 -8.27
CA PRO A 254 23.07 -3.41 -8.85
C PRO A 254 21.96 -4.41 -8.52
N SER A 255 20.73 -3.90 -8.47
CA SER A 255 19.51 -4.69 -8.44
C SER A 255 18.50 -4.16 -9.46
N LEU A 256 17.72 -5.08 -10.02
CA LEU A 256 16.72 -4.81 -11.04
C LEU A 256 15.46 -5.62 -10.70
N HIS A 257 14.29 -4.99 -10.78
CA HIS A 257 13.01 -5.67 -10.69
C HIS A 257 12.06 -5.14 -11.78
N VAL A 258 11.34 -6.06 -12.41
CA VAL A 258 10.40 -5.79 -13.49
C VAL A 258 9.10 -6.48 -13.19
N ARG A 259 8.00 -5.74 -13.35
CA ARG A 259 6.63 -6.21 -13.24
C ARG A 259 5.84 -5.69 -14.42
N LEU A 260 5.10 -6.57 -15.08
CA LEU A 260 4.09 -6.20 -16.06
C LEU A 260 2.85 -7.04 -15.82
N ASP A 261 1.71 -6.38 -15.69
CA ASP A 261 0.40 -6.97 -15.58
C ASP A 261 -0.48 -6.40 -16.68
N ARG A 262 -1.13 -7.27 -17.42
CA ARG A 262 -2.19 -6.91 -18.35
C ARG A 262 -3.41 -7.75 -18.03
N SER A 263 -4.49 -7.08 -17.69
CA SER A 263 -5.76 -7.68 -17.33
C SER A 263 -6.81 -7.30 -18.37
N TYR A 264 -7.60 -8.26 -18.80
CA TYR A 264 -8.66 -8.12 -19.79
C TYR A 264 -9.99 -8.59 -19.18
N GLU A 265 -11.05 -7.79 -19.35
CA GLU A 265 -12.41 -8.29 -19.22
C GLU A 265 -12.72 -9.19 -20.42
N LEU A 266 -13.35 -10.33 -20.16
CA LEU A 266 -13.92 -11.21 -21.17
C LEU A 266 -15.47 -11.11 -21.11
N ALA A 267 -16.21 -12.18 -21.41
CA ALA A 267 -17.67 -12.16 -21.22
C ALA A 267 -18.03 -12.44 -19.75
N ASP A 268 -19.20 -11.99 -19.29
CA ASP A 268 -19.81 -12.39 -18.02
C ASP A 268 -18.91 -12.23 -16.78
N LEU A 269 -18.34 -11.04 -16.59
CA LEU A 269 -17.48 -10.69 -15.44
C LEU A 269 -16.17 -11.50 -15.36
N GLN A 270 -15.81 -12.24 -16.40
CA GLN A 270 -14.60 -13.05 -16.44
C GLN A 270 -13.35 -12.19 -16.70
N ARG A 271 -12.22 -12.64 -16.16
CA ARG A 271 -10.92 -11.97 -16.30
C ARG A 271 -9.89 -12.90 -16.90
N LEU A 272 -9.10 -12.37 -17.84
CA LEU A 272 -7.81 -12.94 -18.21
C LEU A 272 -6.69 -12.00 -17.76
N LEU A 273 -5.82 -12.48 -16.87
CA LEU A 273 -4.60 -11.81 -16.44
C LEU A 273 -3.40 -12.48 -17.11
N ILE A 274 -2.57 -11.68 -17.76
CA ILE A 274 -1.22 -12.05 -18.18
C ILE A 274 -0.26 -11.22 -17.36
N ALA A 275 0.62 -11.89 -16.62
CA ALA A 275 1.59 -11.23 -15.76
C ALA A 275 2.99 -11.75 -16.06
N LEU A 276 3.95 -10.82 -16.15
CA LEU A 276 5.38 -11.08 -16.27
C LEU A 276 6.10 -10.47 -15.07
N ARG A 277 7.06 -11.22 -14.54
CA ARG A 277 7.93 -10.80 -13.45
C ARG A 277 9.37 -11.11 -13.83
N GLY A 278 10.29 -10.28 -13.38
CA GLY A 278 11.69 -10.58 -13.48
C GLY A 278 12.48 -9.79 -12.47
N GLY A 279 13.60 -10.34 -12.02
CA GLY A 279 14.47 -9.62 -11.12
C GLY A 279 15.84 -10.23 -10.99
N PHE A 280 16.76 -9.38 -10.57
CA PHE A 280 18.14 -9.70 -10.26
C PHE A 280 18.56 -8.90 -9.04
N ASN A 281 18.97 -9.60 -7.99
CA ASN A 281 19.41 -9.07 -6.72
C ASN A 281 20.55 -9.97 -6.19
N PRO A 282 21.82 -9.67 -6.48
CA PRO A 282 22.97 -10.47 -6.03
C PRO A 282 23.35 -10.17 -4.56
N ALA A 283 22.40 -9.67 -3.76
CA ALA A 283 22.61 -9.34 -2.36
C ALA A 283 23.11 -10.55 -1.54
N PRO A 284 23.79 -10.28 -0.40
CA PRO A 284 24.01 -11.29 0.62
C PRO A 284 22.70 -12.01 0.97
N PRO A 285 22.73 -13.34 1.23
CA PRO A 285 21.49 -14.12 1.40
C PRO A 285 20.58 -13.59 2.51
N ALA A 286 21.12 -13.01 3.59
CA ALA A 286 20.32 -12.42 4.67
C ALA A 286 19.45 -11.22 4.23
N LEU A 287 19.73 -10.62 3.07
CA LEU A 287 19.06 -9.42 2.55
C LEU A 287 18.17 -9.71 1.33
N LEU A 288 17.97 -10.99 0.98
CA LEU A 288 17.07 -11.37 -0.10
C LEU A 288 15.61 -11.32 0.38
N GLY A 289 14.74 -10.74 -0.44
CA GLY A 289 13.30 -10.78 -0.22
C GLY A 289 12.69 -12.11 -0.65
N LEU A 290 11.45 -12.37 -0.25
CA LEU A 290 10.67 -13.52 -0.76
C LEU A 290 9.95 -13.15 -2.05
N LEU A 291 9.83 -14.11 -2.95
CA LEU A 291 9.01 -14.04 -4.15
C LEU A 291 7.57 -14.38 -3.78
N GLU A 292 6.67 -13.44 -4.08
CA GLU A 292 5.25 -13.61 -3.84
C GLU A 292 4.39 -13.18 -5.04
N GLY A 293 3.14 -13.64 -5.04
CA GLY A 293 2.11 -13.17 -5.97
C GLY A 293 2.14 -13.87 -7.33
N PRO A 294 1.44 -13.30 -8.33
CA PRO A 294 1.32 -13.89 -9.66
C PRO A 294 2.69 -14.12 -10.31
N GLY A 295 2.90 -15.32 -10.85
CA GLY A 295 4.14 -15.75 -11.48
C GLY A 295 5.09 -16.52 -10.55
N HIS A 296 4.70 -16.76 -9.30
CA HIS A 296 5.47 -17.55 -8.33
C HIS A 296 4.59 -18.54 -7.55
N TYR A 297 3.42 -18.91 -8.07
CA TYR A 297 2.50 -19.82 -7.40
C TYR A 297 2.99 -21.27 -7.44
N THR A 298 3.82 -21.65 -8.40
CA THR A 298 4.40 -23.00 -8.49
C THR A 298 5.69 -23.15 -7.69
N LEU A 299 6.23 -22.04 -7.18
CA LEU A 299 7.37 -22.01 -6.28
C LEU A 299 6.94 -22.16 -4.82
N ASP A 300 7.84 -22.68 -3.98
CA ASP A 300 7.64 -22.71 -2.53
C ASP A 300 7.61 -21.27 -1.99
N ARG A 301 6.44 -20.87 -1.50
CA ARG A 301 6.14 -19.49 -1.06
C ARG A 301 6.95 -19.04 0.14
N HIS A 302 7.55 -19.97 0.87
CA HIS A 302 8.18 -19.71 2.17
C HIS A 302 9.71 -19.68 2.10
N GLY A 303 10.28 -20.03 0.94
CA GLY A 303 11.73 -19.95 0.76
C GLY A 303 12.21 -19.60 -0.62
N SER A 304 11.33 -19.25 -1.54
CA SER A 304 11.74 -18.74 -2.86
C SER A 304 12.11 -17.26 -2.73
N THR A 305 13.40 -16.97 -2.89
CA THR A 305 13.99 -15.64 -2.71
C THR A 305 14.17 -14.83 -4.01
N ASP A 306 14.31 -13.52 -3.91
CA ASP A 306 14.33 -12.60 -5.07
C ASP A 306 15.69 -12.44 -5.78
N ARG A 307 16.61 -13.40 -5.64
CA ARG A 307 17.99 -13.29 -6.15
C ARG A 307 18.09 -13.19 -7.67
N LEU A 308 17.54 -14.15 -8.38
CA LEU A 308 17.46 -14.12 -9.85
C LEU A 308 16.24 -14.94 -10.27
N TYR A 309 15.34 -14.29 -10.98
CA TYR A 309 14.10 -14.92 -11.44
C TYR A 309 13.57 -14.23 -12.70
N ALA A 310 12.84 -14.99 -13.49
CA ALA A 310 12.02 -14.50 -14.58
C ALA A 310 10.82 -15.43 -14.70
N SER A 311 9.61 -14.90 -14.61
CA SER A 311 8.40 -15.71 -14.64
C SER A 311 7.28 -15.06 -15.42
N SER A 312 6.38 -15.91 -15.90
CA SER A 312 5.18 -15.54 -16.62
C SER A 312 4.02 -16.38 -16.14
N ILE A 313 2.84 -15.80 -16.11
CA ILE A 313 1.61 -16.49 -15.76
C ILE A 313 0.46 -16.00 -16.64
N GLY A 314 -0.32 -16.94 -17.15
CA GLY A 314 -1.66 -16.69 -17.68
C GLY A 314 -2.68 -17.21 -16.68
N LEU A 315 -3.56 -16.34 -16.19
CA LEU A 315 -4.57 -16.65 -15.18
C LEU A 315 -5.94 -16.26 -15.72
N PHE A 316 -6.83 -17.24 -15.82
CA PHE A 316 -8.23 -17.05 -16.16
C PHE A 316 -9.06 -17.17 -14.88
N GLU A 317 -9.93 -16.20 -14.61
CA GLU A 317 -10.72 -16.12 -13.37
C GLU A 317 -12.16 -15.73 -13.67
N PHE A 318 -13.11 -16.40 -13.03
CA PHE A 318 -14.54 -16.17 -13.23
C PHE A 318 -15.30 -16.28 -11.91
N PRO A 319 -16.44 -15.56 -11.75
CA PRO A 319 -17.26 -15.69 -10.57
C PRO A 319 -18.01 -17.03 -10.60
N VAL A 320 -17.92 -17.79 -9.52
CA VAL A 320 -18.73 -19.00 -9.30
C VAL A 320 -20.05 -18.64 -8.62
N GLN A 321 -20.01 -17.67 -7.70
CA GLN A 321 -21.18 -17.21 -6.97
C GLN A 321 -21.06 -15.71 -6.67
N GLU A 322 -22.10 -14.96 -7.02
CA GLU A 322 -22.29 -13.60 -6.53
C GLU A 322 -23.08 -13.62 -5.22
N LEU A 323 -22.54 -12.98 -4.19
CA LEU A 323 -23.18 -12.75 -2.91
C LEU A 323 -23.59 -11.27 -2.81
N PRO A 324 -24.55 -10.89 -1.96
CA PRO A 324 -24.95 -9.49 -1.80
C PRO A 324 -23.81 -8.53 -1.46
N TRP A 325 -22.75 -9.04 -0.83
CA TRP A 325 -21.60 -8.26 -0.33
C TRP A 325 -20.25 -8.68 -0.92
N ALA A 326 -20.20 -9.74 -1.73
CA ALA A 326 -18.94 -10.30 -2.24
C ALA A 326 -19.08 -11.08 -3.55
N TYR A 327 -17.94 -11.37 -4.20
CA TYR A 327 -17.80 -12.32 -5.30
C TYR A 327 -16.93 -13.48 -4.85
N LEU A 328 -17.44 -14.71 -4.98
CA LEU A 328 -16.64 -15.93 -4.88
C LEU A 328 -16.21 -16.32 -6.28
N THR A 329 -14.91 -16.36 -6.52
CA THR A 329 -14.33 -16.65 -7.84
C THR A 329 -13.56 -17.96 -7.82
N LEU A 330 -13.46 -18.57 -8.99
CA LEU A 330 -12.55 -19.66 -9.28
C LEU A 330 -11.63 -19.21 -10.40
N SER A 331 -10.35 -19.53 -10.26
CA SER A 331 -9.33 -19.21 -11.24
C SER A 331 -8.50 -20.44 -11.57
N PHE A 332 -8.05 -20.49 -12.81
CA PHE A 332 -7.12 -21.46 -13.34
C PHE A 332 -5.94 -20.71 -13.92
N PHE A 333 -4.74 -21.20 -13.68
CA PHE A 333 -3.55 -20.55 -14.19
C PHE A 333 -2.53 -21.56 -14.70
N LEU A 334 -1.68 -21.06 -15.59
CA LEU A 334 -0.49 -21.75 -16.05
C LEU A 334 0.69 -20.80 -15.88
N GLU A 335 1.72 -21.29 -15.19
CA GLU A 335 2.93 -20.54 -14.87
C GLU A 335 4.14 -21.18 -15.52
N ALA A 336 5.12 -20.37 -15.91
CA ALA A 336 6.42 -20.83 -16.37
C ALA A 336 7.48 -19.77 -16.06
N GLY A 337 8.66 -20.23 -15.65
CA GLY A 337 9.77 -19.34 -15.34
C GLY A 337 11.09 -20.01 -15.04
N LEU A 338 12.05 -19.17 -14.68
CA LEU A 338 13.41 -19.50 -14.28
C LEU A 338 13.64 -18.93 -12.89
N TYR A 339 14.35 -19.68 -12.05
CA TYR A 339 14.59 -19.34 -10.67
C TYR A 339 15.99 -19.78 -10.20
N SER A 340 16.67 -18.91 -9.46
CA SER A 340 18.02 -19.16 -8.94
C SER A 340 18.19 -18.57 -7.52
N PRO A 341 18.02 -19.37 -6.45
CA PRO A 341 18.22 -18.92 -5.06
C PRO A 341 19.69 -18.67 -4.69
N SER A 342 20.64 -19.16 -5.49
CA SER A 342 22.08 -19.10 -5.24
C SER A 342 22.86 -19.19 -6.57
N PRO A 343 24.08 -18.62 -6.68
CA PRO A 343 24.90 -18.65 -7.91
C PRO A 343 25.07 -20.04 -8.53
N GLU A 344 25.09 -21.07 -7.69
CA GLU A 344 25.38 -22.45 -8.07
C GLU A 344 24.14 -23.20 -8.57
N TYR A 345 22.94 -22.66 -8.37
CA TYR A 345 21.68 -23.32 -8.69
C TYR A 345 20.87 -22.49 -9.67
N PHE A 346 20.46 -23.12 -10.76
CA PHE A 346 19.60 -22.54 -11.77
C PHE A 346 18.55 -23.56 -12.16
N GLN A 347 17.27 -23.21 -12.02
CA GLN A 347 16.17 -24.15 -12.18
C GLN A 347 15.05 -23.51 -12.99
N LEU A 348 14.43 -24.33 -13.83
CA LEU A 348 13.13 -24.01 -14.39
C LEU A 348 12.07 -24.32 -13.32
N HIS A 349 10.97 -23.58 -13.35
CA HIS A 349 9.76 -23.88 -12.59
C HIS A 349 8.55 -23.58 -13.46
N GLY A 350 7.43 -24.21 -13.14
CA GLY A 350 6.18 -23.94 -13.82
C GLY A 350 5.23 -25.11 -13.81
N GLY A 351 3.99 -24.82 -14.14
CA GLY A 351 2.92 -25.79 -14.12
C GLY A 351 1.56 -25.15 -13.89
N PRO A 352 0.52 -25.99 -13.90
CA PRO A 352 -0.84 -25.54 -13.73
C PRO A 352 -1.17 -25.31 -12.26
N GLY A 353 -2.21 -24.53 -12.04
CA GLY A 353 -2.86 -24.47 -10.74
C GLY A 353 -4.27 -23.91 -10.82
N ALA A 354 -4.95 -23.97 -9.70
CA ALA A 354 -6.27 -23.41 -9.50
C ALA A 354 -6.34 -22.65 -8.18
N ALA A 355 -7.16 -21.63 -8.11
CA ALA A 355 -7.38 -20.88 -6.89
C ALA A 355 -8.83 -20.43 -6.73
N ILE A 356 -9.30 -20.43 -5.49
CA ILE A 356 -10.60 -19.88 -5.10
C ILE A 356 -10.33 -18.60 -4.34
N HIS A 357 -10.97 -17.50 -4.72
CA HIS A 357 -10.85 -16.22 -4.02
C HIS A 357 -12.21 -15.66 -3.62
N LEU A 358 -12.21 -14.87 -2.54
CA LEU A 358 -13.37 -14.10 -2.11
C LEU A 358 -13.03 -12.61 -2.18
N TYR A 359 -13.78 -11.86 -2.98
CA TYR A 359 -13.62 -10.41 -3.14
C TYR A 359 -14.81 -9.68 -2.53
N LEU A 360 -14.58 -8.59 -1.81
CA LEU A 360 -15.68 -7.70 -1.41
C LEU A 360 -16.15 -6.88 -2.62
N LYS A 361 -17.45 -6.59 -2.71
CA LYS A 361 -17.97 -5.75 -3.81
C LYS A 361 -17.29 -4.39 -3.81
N GLY A 362 -16.76 -3.99 -4.97
CA GLY A 362 -16.03 -2.72 -5.15
C GLY A 362 -14.56 -2.77 -4.72
N MET A 363 -14.03 -3.94 -4.34
CA MET A 363 -12.61 -4.14 -4.04
C MET A 363 -11.99 -5.09 -5.07
N THR A 364 -10.83 -4.73 -5.59
CA THR A 364 -10.05 -5.56 -6.52
C THR A 364 -9.03 -6.46 -5.83
N GLN A 365 -8.88 -6.29 -4.51
CA GLN A 365 -8.07 -7.14 -3.65
C GLN A 365 -8.95 -8.20 -2.99
N ALA A 366 -8.53 -9.46 -3.10
CA ALA A 366 -9.21 -10.57 -2.44
C ALA A 366 -9.09 -10.43 -0.91
N LEU A 367 -10.20 -10.65 -0.22
CA LEU A 367 -10.25 -10.81 1.24
C LEU A 367 -9.67 -12.17 1.65
N GLY A 368 -9.47 -13.10 0.74
CA GLY A 368 -8.94 -14.41 1.06
C GLY A 368 -9.00 -15.34 -0.12
N GLY A 369 -8.27 -16.45 0.00
CA GLY A 369 -8.33 -17.50 -0.97
C GLY A 369 -7.47 -18.70 -0.64
N PHE A 370 -7.70 -19.74 -1.41
CA PHE A 370 -6.95 -20.99 -1.40
C PHE A 370 -6.39 -21.20 -2.79
N ILE A 371 -5.14 -21.61 -2.88
CA ILE A 371 -4.39 -21.80 -4.12
C ILE A 371 -3.77 -23.19 -4.06
N LEU A 372 -3.96 -23.96 -5.12
CA LEU A 372 -3.33 -25.25 -5.35
C LEU A 372 -2.63 -25.21 -6.69
N SER A 373 -1.34 -25.48 -6.69
CA SER A 373 -0.50 -25.54 -7.88
C SER A 373 0.26 -26.86 -7.90
N TYR A 374 0.73 -27.22 -9.10
CA TYR A 374 1.58 -28.38 -9.29
C TYR A 374 2.79 -27.96 -10.10
N ASP A 375 3.99 -28.08 -9.52
CA ASP A 375 5.23 -27.87 -10.24
C ASP A 375 5.52 -29.11 -11.10
N LEU A 376 5.39 -28.96 -12.42
CA LEU A 376 5.58 -30.05 -13.37
C LEU A 376 7.04 -30.51 -13.42
N ILE A 377 7.99 -29.63 -13.10
CA ILE A 377 9.42 -29.91 -13.25
C ILE A 377 9.93 -30.72 -12.06
N ASN A 378 9.51 -30.34 -10.85
CA ASN A 378 9.89 -31.04 -9.62
C ASN A 378 8.84 -32.08 -9.16
N SER A 379 7.72 -32.21 -9.90
CA SER A 379 6.64 -33.16 -9.63
C SER A 379 6.03 -33.03 -8.22
N SER A 380 5.95 -31.80 -7.70
CA SER A 380 5.50 -31.50 -6.34
C SER A 380 4.23 -30.64 -6.33
N PRO A 381 3.23 -30.96 -5.48
CA PRO A 381 2.13 -30.05 -5.23
C PRO A 381 2.59 -28.90 -4.32
N VAL A 382 2.10 -27.70 -4.61
CA VAL A 382 2.28 -26.51 -3.79
C VAL A 382 0.90 -26.01 -3.38
N ILE A 383 0.72 -25.79 -2.09
CA ILE A 383 -0.52 -25.29 -1.51
C ILE A 383 -0.23 -23.90 -0.96
N GLY A 384 -1.25 -23.04 -1.02
CA GLY A 384 -1.22 -21.70 -0.49
C GLY A 384 -2.59 -21.32 0.04
N PHE A 385 -2.68 -20.72 1.22
CA PHE A 385 -3.90 -20.02 1.63
C PHE A 385 -3.61 -18.66 2.23
N PHE A 386 -4.59 -17.77 2.10
CA PHE A 386 -4.62 -16.52 2.83
C PHE A 386 -6.06 -16.14 3.17
N ALA A 387 -6.25 -15.37 4.23
CA ALA A 387 -7.49 -14.72 4.60
C ALA A 387 -7.13 -13.32 5.11
N GLY A 388 -8.03 -12.36 5.01
CA GLY A 388 -7.78 -10.96 5.26
C GLY A 388 -7.20 -10.15 4.08
N ILE A 389 -6.98 -8.87 4.35
CA ILE A 389 -6.38 -7.94 3.39
C ILE A 389 -4.88 -8.24 3.30
N LYS A 390 -4.43 -8.69 2.13
CA LYS A 390 -3.01 -8.84 1.83
C LYS A 390 -2.44 -7.43 1.58
N MET A 391 -1.65 -6.91 2.51
CA MET A 391 -1.06 -5.56 2.45
C MET A 391 0.30 -5.54 1.77
#